data_AF-A0A442GKG0-F1
#
_entry.id   AF-A0A442GKG0-F1
#
_cell.length_a   1.000
_cell.length_b   1.000
_cell.length_c   1.000
_cell.angle_alpha   90.00
_cell.angle_beta   90.00
_cell.angle_gamma   90.00
#
_symmetry.space_group_name_H-M   'P 1'
#
loop_
_entity.id
_entity.type
_entity.pdbx_description
1 polymer ?
#
loop_
_entity_poly.entity_id
_entity_poly.type
_entity_poly.pdbx_seq_one_letter_code
_entity_poly.pdbx_strand_id
1 'polypeptide(L)'
;MATMHYTWGASAAQAKAYGFNLVDLQYASSVNALPDGSKALIWLGESNGVTQSFIDKVTPLLNNPKVFGFFLTDEPDPTGRYHTQVSAANLKAESDWIHSHFPGAK
;
A
#
# COMPACT_ATOMS: atom_id res chain seq x y z
N MET A 1 -8.87 -6.25 -16.87
CA MET A 1 -8.31 -6.74 -15.59
C MET A 1 -9.41 -7.45 -14.83
N ALA A 2 -9.10 -8.50 -14.08
CA ALA A 2 -10.05 -9.12 -13.17
C ALA A 2 -10.43 -8.13 -12.05
N THR A 3 -11.66 -8.23 -11.53
CA THR A 3 -12.10 -7.46 -10.37
C THR A 3 -11.27 -7.85 -9.14
N MET A 4 -10.83 -6.86 -8.37
CA MET A 4 -10.08 -7.07 -7.14
C MET A 4 -11.03 -7.04 -5.92
N HIS A 5 -10.98 -8.07 -5.10
CA HIS A 5 -11.73 -8.22 -3.85
C HIS A 5 -10.75 -8.13 -2.68
N TYR A 6 -10.88 -7.06 -1.90
CA TYR A 6 -9.98 -6.73 -0.80
C TYR A 6 -10.37 -7.42 0.50
N THR A 7 -9.38 -7.94 1.22
CA THR A 7 -9.48 -8.29 2.64
C THR A 7 -8.26 -7.77 3.38
N TRP A 8 -8.49 -7.34 4.62
CA TRP A 8 -7.43 -6.96 5.56
C TRP A 8 -7.20 -8.07 6.60
N GLY A 9 -5.96 -8.25 7.05
CA GLY A 9 -5.61 -9.08 8.21
C GLY A 9 -5.64 -10.60 7.97
N ALA A 10 -5.98 -11.05 6.77
CA ALA A 10 -5.93 -12.45 6.39
C ALA A 10 -4.57 -12.78 5.74
N SER A 11 -4.02 -13.98 6.01
CA SER A 11 -2.89 -14.47 5.21
C SER A 11 -3.30 -14.64 3.74
N ALA A 12 -2.34 -14.58 2.82
CA ALA A 12 -2.61 -14.75 1.38
C ALA A 12 -3.31 -16.09 1.06
N ALA A 13 -3.00 -17.16 1.82
CA ALA A 13 -3.64 -18.46 1.67
C ALA A 13 -5.11 -18.43 2.12
N GLN A 14 -5.41 -17.81 3.27
CA GLN A 14 -6.78 -17.65 3.77
C GLN A 14 -7.61 -16.77 2.84
N ALA A 15 -7.07 -15.64 2.41
CA ALA A 15 -7.74 -14.73 1.47
C ALA A 15 -8.16 -15.47 0.20
N LYS A 16 -7.23 -16.22 -0.41
CA LYS A 16 -7.52 -17.03 -1.60
C LYS A 16 -8.57 -18.11 -1.33
N ALA A 17 -8.50 -18.79 -0.20
CA ALA A 17 -9.48 -19.82 0.17
C ALA A 17 -10.91 -19.26 0.31
N TYR A 18 -11.05 -17.99 0.69
CA TYR A 18 -12.33 -17.29 0.79
C TYR A 18 -12.71 -16.49 -0.46
N GLY A 19 -11.93 -16.59 -1.55
CA GLY A 19 -12.24 -15.94 -2.83
C GLY A 19 -11.77 -14.48 -2.94
N PHE A 20 -11.01 -13.97 -1.97
CA PHE A 20 -10.35 -12.67 -2.09
C PHE A 20 -9.06 -12.79 -2.90
N ASN A 21 -8.71 -11.71 -3.61
CA ASN A 21 -7.51 -11.66 -4.44
C ASN A 21 -6.70 -10.36 -4.27
N LEU A 22 -7.09 -9.46 -3.35
CA LEU A 22 -6.31 -8.31 -2.92
C LEU A 22 -6.15 -8.37 -1.39
N VAL A 23 -4.90 -8.36 -0.91
CA VAL A 23 -4.59 -8.44 0.53
C VAL A 23 -3.67 -7.30 0.95
N ASP A 24 -3.77 -6.86 2.20
CA ASP A 24 -2.82 -5.91 2.76
C ASP A 24 -1.50 -6.58 3.13
N LEU A 25 -0.38 -5.99 2.74
CA LEU A 25 0.97 -6.47 3.07
C LEU A 25 1.90 -5.28 3.29
N GLN A 26 3.08 -5.51 3.84
CA GLN A 26 4.07 -4.46 4.12
C GLN A 26 5.41 -4.66 3.40
N TYR A 27 5.76 -5.89 3.04
CA TYR A 27 7.13 -6.23 2.62
C TYR A 27 7.17 -6.90 1.25
N ALA A 28 8.19 -6.56 0.45
CA ALA A 28 8.41 -7.13 -0.88
C ALA A 28 8.52 -8.67 -0.86
N SER A 29 9.07 -9.25 0.19
CA SER A 29 9.13 -10.71 0.37
C SER A 29 7.74 -11.35 0.41
N SER A 30 6.81 -10.77 1.17
CA SER A 30 5.42 -11.24 1.24
C SER A 30 4.67 -11.03 -0.08
N VAL A 31 4.93 -9.92 -0.79
CA VAL A 31 4.37 -9.66 -2.12
C VAL A 31 4.83 -10.72 -3.12
N ASN A 32 6.12 -11.06 -3.12
CA ASN A 32 6.68 -12.05 -4.04
C ASN A 32 6.10 -13.45 -3.79
N ALA A 33 5.78 -13.77 -2.53
CA ALA A 33 5.17 -15.02 -2.12
C ALA A 33 3.66 -15.13 -2.42
N LEU A 34 3.01 -14.07 -2.92
CA LEU A 34 1.59 -14.13 -3.24
C LEU A 34 1.27 -15.21 -4.28
N PRO A 35 0.18 -15.97 -4.09
CA PRO A 35 -0.32 -16.88 -5.11
C PRO A 35 -0.64 -16.17 -6.43
N ASP A 36 -0.59 -16.92 -7.53
CA ASP A 36 -1.03 -16.41 -8.82
C ASP A 36 -2.47 -15.90 -8.77
N GLY A 37 -2.70 -14.78 -9.45
CA GLY A 37 -3.98 -14.08 -9.46
C GLY A 37 -4.21 -13.15 -8.25
N SER A 38 -3.35 -13.18 -7.24
CA SER A 38 -3.41 -12.26 -6.10
C SER A 38 -2.53 -11.02 -6.29
N LYS A 39 -2.94 -9.91 -5.69
CA LYS A 39 -2.12 -8.69 -5.57
C LYS A 39 -2.09 -8.17 -4.14
N ALA A 40 -1.13 -7.29 -3.87
CA ALA A 40 -0.96 -6.63 -2.59
C ALA A 40 -1.43 -5.17 -2.64
N LEU A 41 -2.20 -4.76 -1.64
CA LEU A 41 -2.31 -3.35 -1.25
C LEU A 41 -1.25 -3.12 -0.16
N ILE A 42 -0.28 -2.24 -0.41
CA ILE A 42 0.86 -2.08 0.51
C ILE A 42 0.52 -1.08 1.60
N TRP A 43 0.49 -1.52 2.85
CA TRP A 43 0.44 -0.65 4.00
C TRP A 43 1.81 -0.05 4.29
N LEU A 44 1.94 1.29 4.21
CA LEU A 44 3.20 1.99 4.50
C LEU A 44 3.29 2.47 5.95
N GLY A 45 2.16 2.95 6.50
CA GLY A 45 2.16 3.65 7.79
C GLY A 45 3.07 4.87 7.79
N GLU A 46 3.06 5.63 6.70
CA GLU A 46 3.85 6.85 6.50
C GLU A 46 2.89 8.03 6.27
N SER A 47 3.23 9.18 6.84
CA SER A 47 2.44 10.42 6.73
C SER A 47 3.27 11.70 6.90
N ASN A 48 4.61 11.54 6.86
CA ASN A 48 5.58 12.59 7.14
C ASN A 48 6.17 13.21 5.87
N GLY A 49 5.65 12.83 4.70
CA GLY A 49 6.14 13.25 3.40
C GLY A 49 7.17 12.26 2.84
N VAL A 50 7.82 12.64 1.75
CA VAL A 50 8.82 11.82 1.04
C VAL A 50 10.15 11.82 1.82
N THR A 51 10.14 11.20 3.00
CA THR A 51 11.32 11.00 3.84
C THR A 51 12.16 9.82 3.33
N GLN A 52 13.38 9.66 3.85
CA GLN A 52 14.19 8.49 3.52
C GLN A 52 13.51 7.18 3.96
N SER A 53 12.84 7.16 5.12
CA SER A 53 12.06 5.99 5.58
C SER A 53 10.99 5.59 4.56
N PHE A 54 10.24 6.58 4.05
CA PHE A 54 9.26 6.36 3.01
C PHE A 54 9.90 5.80 1.72
N ILE A 55 10.99 6.40 1.25
CA ILE A 55 11.71 5.95 0.06
C ILE A 55 12.20 4.50 0.24
N ASP A 56 12.78 4.17 1.39
CA ASP A 56 13.33 2.85 1.69
C ASP A 56 12.22 1.77 1.74
N LYS A 57 11.03 2.12 2.21
CA LYS A 57 9.85 1.24 2.19
C LYS A 57 9.30 1.02 0.78
N VAL A 58 9.20 2.08 -0.03
CA VAL A 58 8.55 2.02 -1.35
C VAL A 58 9.48 1.45 -2.42
N THR A 59 10.77 1.79 -2.39
CA THR A 59 11.74 1.43 -3.44
C THR A 59 11.76 -0.08 -3.77
N PRO A 60 11.76 -1.01 -2.79
CA PRO A 60 11.76 -2.45 -3.07
C PRO A 60 10.49 -2.97 -3.75
N LEU A 61 9.42 -2.17 -3.81
CA LEU A 61 8.10 -2.53 -4.32
C LEU A 61 7.83 -1.95 -5.71
N LEU A 62 8.66 -1.00 -6.17
CA LEU A 62 8.48 -0.31 -7.44
C LEU A 62 8.42 -1.30 -8.60
N ASN A 63 7.45 -1.10 -9.49
CA ASN A 63 7.24 -1.88 -10.70
C ASN A 63 7.01 -3.38 -10.49
N ASN A 64 6.79 -3.84 -9.26
CA ASN A 64 6.43 -5.23 -9.00
C ASN A 64 4.99 -5.48 -9.49
N PRO A 65 4.76 -6.41 -10.44
CA PRO A 65 3.44 -6.63 -11.02
C PRO A 65 2.42 -7.20 -10.03
N LYS A 66 2.86 -7.72 -8.88
CA LYS A 66 1.99 -8.18 -7.79
C LYS A 66 1.57 -7.06 -6.83
N VAL A 67 2.13 -5.85 -6.94
CA VAL A 67 1.64 -4.67 -6.22
C VAL A 67 0.43 -4.10 -6.98
N PHE A 68 -0.65 -3.84 -6.26
CA PHE A 68 -1.82 -3.14 -6.76
C PHE A 68 -1.72 -1.63 -6.53
N GLY A 69 -1.36 -1.24 -5.32
CA GLY A 69 -1.28 0.17 -4.88
C GLY A 69 -0.78 0.26 -3.44
N PHE A 70 -0.89 1.45 -2.85
CA PHE A 70 -0.36 1.77 -1.53
C PHE A 70 -1.44 2.42 -0.65
N PHE A 71 -1.54 1.95 0.59
CA PHE A 71 -2.28 2.56 1.68
C PHE A 71 -1.28 3.34 2.54
N LEU A 72 -1.29 4.68 2.42
CA LEU A 72 -0.26 5.55 3.02
C LEU A 72 -0.32 5.53 4.55
N THR A 73 -1.47 5.91 5.10
CA THR A 73 -1.73 5.97 6.53
C THR A 73 -3.20 5.68 6.82
N ASP A 74 -3.46 5.24 8.05
CA ASP A 74 -4.75 4.85 8.58
C ASP A 74 -5.33 6.03 9.33
N GLU A 75 -6.62 6.26 9.14
CA GLU A 75 -7.38 7.37 9.72
C GLU A 75 -6.63 8.73 9.75
N PRO A 76 -6.08 9.22 8.62
CA PRO A 76 -5.41 10.51 8.61
C PRO A 76 -6.37 11.62 9.05
N ASP A 77 -5.95 12.42 10.02
CA ASP A 77 -6.69 13.58 10.50
C ASP A 77 -5.94 14.88 10.17
N PRO A 78 -6.31 15.59 9.08
CA PRO A 78 -5.74 16.89 8.76
C PRO A 78 -5.97 17.98 9.80
N THR A 79 -7.01 17.81 10.63
CA THR A 79 -7.42 18.77 11.65
C THR A 79 -6.70 18.56 12.98
N GLY A 80 -6.21 17.34 13.24
CA GLY A 80 -5.62 16.94 14.52
C GLY A 80 -6.62 16.92 15.70
N ARG A 81 -7.93 16.89 15.41
CA ARG A 81 -9.00 16.98 16.42
C ARG A 81 -9.32 15.64 17.06
N TYR A 82 -9.22 14.55 16.30
CA TYR A 82 -9.60 13.20 16.71
C TYR A 82 -8.38 12.28 16.80
N HIS A 83 -7.35 12.52 15.99
CA HIS A 83 -6.11 11.75 15.96
C HIS A 83 -4.88 12.67 15.87
N THR A 84 -3.68 12.09 15.86
CA THR A 84 -2.45 12.84 15.56
C THR A 84 -2.59 13.56 14.23
N GLN A 85 -2.27 14.85 14.20
CA GLN A 85 -2.41 15.64 12.98
C GLN A 85 -1.53 15.08 11.86
N VAL A 86 -2.14 14.84 10.70
CA VAL A 86 -1.45 14.41 9.48
C VAL A 86 -1.56 15.51 8.42
N SER A 87 -0.43 15.97 7.89
CA SER A 87 -0.44 16.99 6.84
C SER A 87 -0.98 16.44 5.53
N ALA A 88 -2.07 17.02 5.02
CA ALA A 88 -2.59 16.68 3.69
C ALA A 88 -1.56 16.94 2.57
N ALA A 89 -0.69 17.93 2.74
CA ALA A 89 0.38 18.21 1.78
C ALA A 89 1.45 17.10 1.78
N ASN A 90 1.73 16.48 2.93
CA ASN A 90 2.66 15.36 3.04
C ASN A 90 2.11 14.12 2.33
N LEU A 91 0.84 13.76 2.59
CA LEU A 91 0.18 12.63 1.92
C LEU A 91 0.13 12.83 0.40
N LYS A 92 -0.13 14.07 -0.05
CA LYS A 92 -0.09 14.40 -1.47
C LYS A 92 1.32 14.17 -2.04
N ALA A 93 2.36 14.65 -1.36
CA ALA A 93 3.74 14.50 -1.81
C ALA A 93 4.15 13.01 -1.91
N GLU A 94 3.77 12.19 -0.93
CA GLU A 94 3.98 10.73 -0.95
C GLU A 94 3.27 10.07 -2.14
N SER A 95 2.00 10.41 -2.36
CA SER A 95 1.21 9.90 -3.49
C SER A 95 1.80 10.30 -4.85
N ASP A 96 2.18 11.57 -5.01
CA ASP A 96 2.81 12.08 -6.24
C ASP A 96 4.15 11.37 -6.51
N TRP A 97 4.95 11.15 -5.46
CA TRP A 97 6.22 10.45 -5.58
C TRP A 97 6.04 9.00 -6.02
N ILE A 98 5.08 8.27 -5.43
CA ILE A 98 4.73 6.91 -5.86
C ILE A 98 4.33 6.90 -7.33
N HIS A 99 3.43 7.78 -7.76
CA HIS A 99 2.96 7.79 -9.15
C HIS A 99 4.04 8.20 -10.17
N SER A 100 5.00 9.04 -9.78
CA SER A 100 6.13 9.39 -10.65
C SER A 100 7.14 8.25 -10.84
N HIS A 101 7.29 7.35 -9.86
CA HIS A 101 8.26 6.24 -9.90
C HIS A 101 7.61 4.87 -10.20
N PHE A 102 6.29 4.77 -10.02
CA PHE A 102 5.48 3.60 -10.32
C PHE A 102 4.11 4.03 -10.90
N PRO A 103 4.06 4.47 -12.17
CA PRO A 103 2.84 5.00 -12.79
C PRO A 103 1.66 4.01 -12.85
N GLY A 104 1.92 2.72 -12.66
CA GLY A 104 0.89 1.66 -12.66
C GLY A 104 0.23 1.39 -11.31
N ALA A 105 0.73 1.97 -10.21
CA ALA A 105 0.10 1.87 -8.90
C ALA A 105 -1.28 2.54 -8.91
N LYS A 106 -2.24 1.94 -8.19
CA LYS A 106 -3.62 2.41 -8.06
C LYS A 106 -3.84 3.26 -6.83
#